data_AF-A0A972AFI6-F1
#
_entry.id   AF-A0A972AFI6-F1
#
_cell.length_a   1.000
_cell.length_b   1.000
_cell.length_c   1.000
_cell.angle_alpha   90.00
_cell.angle_beta   90.00
_cell.angle_gamma   90.00
#
_symmetry.space_group_name_H-M   'P 1'
#
loop_
_entity.id
_entity.type
_entity.pdbx_description
1 polymer ?
#
loop_
_entity_poly.entity_id
_entity_poly.type
_entity_poly.pdbx_seq_one_letter_code
_entity_poly.pdbx_strand_id
1 'polypeptide(L)'
;MKQNPKDIPVVESLRAGILTRDGFMGEDTRPFTQIIMDDAALLASAGFTLQEITDKMAELTKAGLTATGAPVDYQGFIITVEEYMGKLSCPFRDHRAPKRNTEVINQHGQRMSWTDLSIHLIKAHGFFQGKGSPYRLEPDELAAFLFTE
;
A
#
# COMPACT_ATOMS: atom_id res chain seq x y z
N MET A 1 -8.61 25.21 -8.06
CA MET A 1 -7.70 25.38 -6.91
C MET A 1 -6.28 25.55 -7.43
N LYS A 2 -5.51 26.54 -6.94
CA LYS A 2 -4.08 26.68 -7.28
C LYS A 2 -3.30 25.58 -6.53
N GLN A 3 -2.52 24.78 -7.25
CA GLN A 3 -1.64 23.77 -6.64
C GLN A 3 -0.64 24.46 -5.70
N ASN A 4 -0.42 23.88 -4.50
CA ASN A 4 0.59 24.36 -3.58
C ASN A 4 1.98 24.10 -4.19
N PRO A 5 2.91 25.06 -4.22
CA PRO A 5 4.26 24.85 -4.77
C PRO A 5 5.01 23.65 -4.18
N LYS A 6 4.69 23.23 -2.94
CA LYS A 6 5.26 22.05 -2.29
C LYS A 6 4.76 20.72 -2.87
N ASP A 7 3.62 20.71 -3.56
CA ASP A 7 3.01 19.50 -4.11
C ASP A 7 3.51 19.18 -5.52
N ILE A 8 4.07 20.15 -6.24
CA ILE A 8 4.58 19.99 -7.61
C ILE A 8 5.60 18.84 -7.71
N PRO A 9 6.60 18.74 -6.81
CA PRO A 9 7.58 17.65 -6.87
C PRO A 9 6.95 16.27 -6.63
N VAL A 10 5.88 16.21 -5.82
CA VAL A 10 5.16 14.96 -5.52
C VAL A 10 4.34 14.54 -6.75
N VAL A 11 3.58 15.47 -7.34
CA VAL A 11 2.78 15.21 -8.55
C VAL A 11 3.66 14.68 -9.68
N GLU A 12 4.85 15.25 -9.86
CA GLU A 12 5.82 14.74 -10.84
C GLU A 12 6.24 13.30 -10.51
N SER A 13 6.62 13.02 -9.27
CA SER A 13 7.05 11.69 -8.83
C SER A 13 5.95 10.62 -8.89
N LEU A 14 4.67 11.02 -8.84
CA LEU A 14 3.53 10.11 -8.96
C LEU A 14 3.28 9.63 -10.40
N ARG A 15 3.84 10.31 -11.41
CA ARG A 15 3.64 9.99 -12.82
C ARG A 15 4.34 8.69 -13.23
N ALA A 16 3.70 7.97 -14.14
CA ALA A 16 4.29 6.83 -14.83
C ALA A 16 5.63 7.19 -15.49
N GLY A 17 6.59 6.28 -15.41
CA GLY A 17 7.93 6.42 -15.97
C GLY A 17 8.94 7.20 -15.12
N ILE A 18 8.53 7.82 -14.00
CA ILE A 18 9.45 8.59 -13.14
C ILE A 18 10.12 7.72 -12.08
N LEU A 19 9.33 7.08 -11.21
CA LEU A 19 9.84 6.18 -10.17
C LEU A 19 9.49 4.71 -10.44
N THR A 20 8.34 4.48 -11.06
CA THR A 20 7.84 3.16 -11.45
C THR A 20 7.34 3.24 -12.89
N ARG A 21 7.31 2.10 -13.60
CA ARG A 21 6.81 2.04 -14.99
C ARG A 21 5.39 2.58 -15.07
N ASP A 22 4.51 2.12 -14.19
CA ASP A 22 3.06 2.39 -14.25
C ASP A 22 2.62 3.60 -13.40
N GLY A 23 3.55 4.21 -12.65
CA GLY A 23 3.24 5.32 -11.75
C GLY A 23 2.45 4.88 -10.52
N PHE A 24 1.79 5.82 -9.86
CA PHE A 24 1.00 5.60 -8.65
C PHE A 24 -0.45 6.08 -8.75
N MET A 25 -0.83 6.68 -9.89
CA MET A 25 -2.16 7.26 -10.07
C MET A 25 -3.10 6.36 -10.89
N GLY A 26 -2.56 5.43 -11.68
CA GLY A 26 -3.37 4.62 -12.58
C GLY A 26 -4.20 5.49 -13.53
N GLU A 27 -5.51 5.26 -13.55
CA GLU A 27 -6.50 6.00 -14.32
C GLU A 27 -7.20 7.09 -13.48
N ASP A 28 -6.82 7.25 -12.21
CA ASP A 28 -7.45 8.20 -11.31
C ASP A 28 -7.16 9.65 -11.72
N THR A 29 -8.22 10.39 -11.98
CA THR A 29 -8.15 11.80 -12.39
C THR A 29 -8.25 12.75 -11.20
N ARG A 30 -8.54 12.24 -10.00
CA ARG A 30 -8.58 13.05 -8.77
C ARG A 30 -7.17 13.52 -8.40
N PRO A 31 -7.03 14.71 -7.79
CA PRO A 31 -5.79 15.08 -7.11
C PRO A 31 -5.43 14.06 -6.03
N PHE A 32 -4.15 13.71 -5.87
CA PHE A 32 -3.71 12.73 -4.85
C PHE A 32 -4.15 13.12 -3.43
N THR A 33 -4.24 14.41 -3.13
CA THR A 33 -4.76 14.92 -1.85
C THR A 33 -6.23 14.58 -1.63
N GLN A 34 -7.05 14.61 -2.69
CA GLN A 34 -8.45 14.18 -2.62
C GLN A 34 -8.56 12.67 -2.42
N ILE A 35 -7.70 11.89 -3.08
CA ILE A 35 -7.63 10.43 -2.89
C ILE A 35 -7.34 10.11 -1.41
N ILE A 36 -6.34 10.73 -0.81
CA ILE A 36 -5.99 10.57 0.61
C ILE A 36 -7.20 10.90 1.51
N MET A 37 -7.91 12.00 1.24
CA MET A 37 -9.08 12.40 2.02
C MET A 37 -10.24 11.41 1.90
N ASP A 38 -10.56 10.98 0.68
CA ASP A 38 -11.64 10.03 0.42
C ASP A 38 -11.35 8.67 1.06
N ASP A 39 -10.11 8.18 0.93
CA ASP A 39 -9.69 6.90 1.49
C ASP A 39 -9.70 6.90 3.02
N ALA A 40 -9.26 8.00 3.64
CA ALA A 40 -9.33 8.17 5.08
C ALA A 40 -10.78 8.14 5.59
N ALA A 41 -11.73 8.72 4.84
CA ALA A 41 -13.14 8.69 5.19
C ALA A 41 -13.75 7.29 5.05
N LEU A 42 -13.38 6.54 4.01
CA LEU A 42 -13.80 5.14 3.83
C LEU A 42 -13.29 4.26 4.98
N LEU A 43 -12.00 4.38 5.32
CA LEU A 43 -11.41 3.58 6.39
C LEU A 43 -12.02 3.90 7.76
N ALA A 44 -12.24 5.18 8.06
CA ALA A 44 -12.91 5.62 9.28
C ALA A 44 -14.36 5.12 9.35
N SER A 45 -15.07 5.07 8.21
CA SER A 45 -16.43 4.52 8.13
C SER A 45 -16.46 3.01 8.37
N ALA A 46 -15.39 2.30 8.01
CA ALA A 46 -15.19 0.89 8.31
C ALA A 46 -14.77 0.63 9.77
N GLY A 47 -14.50 1.69 10.56
CA GLY A 47 -14.15 1.58 11.98
C GLY A 47 -12.66 1.35 12.25
N PHE A 48 -11.78 1.60 11.27
CA PHE A 48 -10.35 1.37 11.39
C PHE A 48 -9.53 2.65 11.21
N THR A 49 -8.30 2.62 11.73
CA THR A 49 -7.30 3.67 11.57
C THR A 49 -6.19 3.24 10.62
N LEU A 50 -5.47 4.22 10.04
CA LEU A 50 -4.28 3.97 9.22
C LEU A 50 -3.22 3.17 9.99
N GLN A 51 -3.10 3.44 11.28
CA GLN A 51 -2.10 2.81 12.14
C GLN A 51 -2.41 1.31 12.32
N GLU A 52 -3.68 0.95 12.60
CA GLU A 52 -4.10 -0.45 12.72
C GLU A 52 -3.87 -1.24 11.43
N ILE A 53 -4.28 -0.68 10.29
CA ILE A 53 -4.09 -1.30 8.97
C ILE A 53 -2.61 -1.55 8.71
N THR A 54 -1.79 -0.51 8.85
CA THR A 54 -0.37 -0.60 8.48
C THR A 54 0.44 -1.45 9.46
N ASP A 55 0.07 -1.48 10.74
CA ASP A 55 0.69 -2.37 11.70
C ASP A 55 0.35 -3.83 11.40
N LYS A 56 -0.90 -4.14 11.03
CA LYS A 56 -1.25 -5.52 10.63
C LYS A 56 -0.56 -5.93 9.33
N MET A 57 -0.51 -5.06 8.33
CA MET A 57 0.25 -5.33 7.10
C MET A 57 1.74 -5.60 7.40
N ALA A 58 2.37 -4.77 8.24
CA ALA A 58 3.77 -4.92 8.61
C ALA A 58 4.04 -6.18 9.45
N GLU A 59 3.12 -6.53 10.35
CA GLU A 59 3.15 -7.78 11.12
C GLU A 59 3.16 -9.00 10.18
N LEU A 60 2.22 -9.05 9.23
CA LEU A 60 2.11 -10.15 8.27
C LEU A 60 3.35 -10.22 7.37
N THR A 61 3.81 -9.09 6.81
CA THR A 61 5.06 -9.05 6.04
C THR A 61 6.25 -9.55 6.87
N LYS A 62 6.35 -9.15 8.14
CA LYS A 62 7.42 -9.62 9.03
C LYS A 62 7.34 -11.12 9.34
N ALA A 63 6.13 -11.66 9.47
CA ALA A 63 5.93 -13.08 9.65
C ALA A 63 6.37 -13.87 8.40
N GLY A 64 5.98 -13.44 7.20
CA GLY A 64 6.42 -14.10 5.96
C GLY A 64 7.92 -14.05 5.72
N LEU A 65 8.60 -13.00 6.21
CA LEU A 65 10.06 -12.85 6.10
C LEU A 65 10.87 -13.91 6.87
N THR A 66 10.26 -14.70 7.75
CA THR A 66 10.97 -15.80 8.41
C THR A 66 11.36 -16.91 7.44
N ALA A 67 10.67 -17.01 6.29
CA ALA A 67 10.96 -17.96 5.22
C ALA A 67 10.72 -17.35 3.83
N THR A 68 11.54 -16.37 3.44
CA THR A 68 11.45 -15.69 2.13
C THR A 68 11.39 -16.69 0.97
N GLY A 69 10.42 -16.49 0.06
CA GLY A 69 10.18 -17.34 -1.11
C GLY A 69 9.37 -18.62 -0.83
N ALA A 70 8.99 -18.87 0.42
CA ALA A 70 8.15 -20.00 0.81
C ALA A 70 6.87 -19.53 1.54
N PRO A 71 5.75 -20.25 1.43
CA PRO A 71 4.55 -19.95 2.22
C PRO A 71 4.80 -20.17 3.72
N VAL A 72 4.32 -19.22 4.54
CA VAL A 72 4.32 -19.26 6.00
C VAL A 72 2.89 -19.19 6.51
N ASP A 73 2.49 -20.14 7.36
CA ASP A 73 1.24 -20.05 8.11
C ASP A 73 1.44 -19.17 9.35
N TYR A 74 0.61 -18.15 9.50
CA TYR A 74 0.65 -17.23 10.63
C TYR A 74 -0.74 -16.68 10.95
N GLN A 75 -1.28 -17.03 12.12
CA GLN A 75 -2.57 -16.55 12.63
C GLN A 75 -3.75 -16.76 11.63
N GLY A 76 -3.75 -17.89 10.91
CA GLY A 76 -4.78 -18.19 9.90
C GLY A 76 -4.58 -17.46 8.57
N PHE A 77 -3.44 -16.81 8.36
CA PHE A 77 -3.00 -16.33 7.06
C PHE A 77 -1.93 -17.24 6.50
N ILE A 78 -1.97 -17.45 5.18
CA ILE A 78 -0.84 -18.00 4.43
C ILE A 78 -0.14 -16.84 3.74
N ILE A 79 1.13 -16.63 4.09
CA ILE A 79 1.90 -15.45 3.68
C ILE A 79 3.10 -15.90 2.86
N THR A 80 3.27 -15.33 1.68
CA THR A 80 4.46 -15.52 0.85
C THR A 80 5.12 -14.18 0.62
N VAL A 81 6.40 -14.07 0.98
CA VAL A 81 7.18 -12.85 0.76
C VAL A 81 8.27 -13.11 -0.26
N GLU A 82 8.29 -12.31 -1.32
CA GLU A 82 9.34 -12.30 -2.33
C GLU A 82 10.12 -10.98 -2.24
N GLU A 83 11.45 -11.08 -2.29
CA GLU A 83 12.33 -9.92 -2.28
C GLU A 83 13.21 -9.88 -3.54
N TYR A 84 13.27 -8.70 -4.14
CA TYR A 84 13.99 -8.41 -5.37
C TYR A 84 15.10 -7.40 -5.11
N MET A 85 16.13 -7.41 -5.95
CA MET A 85 17.26 -6.49 -5.81
C MET A 85 16.85 -5.02 -5.96
N GLY A 86 17.32 -4.20 -5.02
CA GLY A 86 17.22 -2.75 -5.05
C GLY A 86 16.11 -2.18 -4.15
N LYS A 87 15.91 -0.87 -4.26
CA LYS A 87 14.93 -0.11 -3.48
C LYS A 87 14.09 0.78 -4.40
N LEU A 88 12.85 1.04 -4.00
CA LEU A 88 11.99 2.04 -4.64
C LEU A 88 11.91 3.27 -3.76
N SER A 89 12.06 4.44 -4.38
CA SER A 89 11.88 5.71 -3.70
C SER A 89 10.40 6.02 -3.53
N CYS A 90 10.04 6.58 -2.38
CA CYS A 90 8.71 7.12 -2.15
C CYS A 90 8.46 8.35 -3.05
N PRO A 91 7.29 8.49 -3.69
CA PRO A 91 6.94 9.67 -4.47
C PRO A 91 6.87 10.96 -3.64
N PHE A 92 6.67 10.86 -2.33
CA PHE A 92 6.75 11.98 -1.38
C PHE A 92 8.19 12.32 -0.95
N ARG A 93 9.19 11.58 -1.48
CA ARG A 93 10.64 11.84 -1.35
C ARG A 93 11.18 11.81 0.09
N ASP A 94 10.50 11.10 0.98
CA ASP A 94 10.85 10.97 2.41
C ASP A 94 11.44 9.60 2.77
N HIS A 95 11.32 8.61 1.89
CA HIS A 95 11.71 7.22 2.19
C HIS A 95 12.15 6.43 0.95
N ARG A 96 12.85 5.30 1.19
CA ARG A 96 13.13 4.28 0.17
C ARG A 96 12.89 2.89 0.75
N ALA A 97 11.92 2.18 0.20
CA ALA A 97 11.54 0.84 0.63
C ALA A 97 12.27 -0.24 -0.21
N PRO A 98 12.58 -1.42 0.36
CA PRO A 98 13.05 -2.56 -0.43
C PRO A 98 11.99 -2.98 -1.46
N LYS A 99 12.44 -3.56 -2.58
CA LYS A 99 11.52 -4.14 -3.58
C LYS A 99 11.05 -5.49 -3.08
N ARG A 100 10.01 -5.47 -2.25
CA ARG A 100 9.43 -6.65 -1.65
C ARG A 100 7.95 -6.72 -1.98
N ASN A 101 7.50 -7.91 -2.35
CA ASN A 101 6.09 -8.23 -2.54
C ASN A 101 5.66 -9.20 -1.44
N THR A 102 4.62 -8.83 -0.70
CA THR A 102 3.95 -9.70 0.26
C THR A 102 2.63 -10.12 -0.36
N GLU A 103 2.43 -11.41 -0.60
CA GLU A 103 1.13 -12.00 -0.93
C GLU A 103 0.57 -12.66 0.33
N VAL A 104 -0.69 -12.39 0.63
CA VAL A 104 -1.38 -12.94 1.78
C VAL A 104 -2.68 -13.59 1.32
N ILE A 105 -2.94 -14.79 1.81
CA ILE A 105 -4.21 -15.50 1.68
C ILE A 105 -4.83 -15.58 3.08
N ASN A 106 -6.08 -15.13 3.25
CA ASN A 106 -6.77 -15.23 4.54
C ASN A 106 -7.51 -16.58 4.70
N GLN A 107 -8.15 -16.78 5.85
CA GLN A 107 -8.86 -18.02 6.18
C GLN A 107 -10.01 -18.35 5.21
N HIS A 108 -10.58 -17.34 4.55
CA HIS A 108 -11.64 -17.52 3.55
C HIS A 108 -11.09 -17.77 2.14
N GLY A 109 -9.76 -17.88 1.98
CA GLY A 109 -9.11 -18.07 0.69
C GLY A 109 -9.05 -16.82 -0.18
N GLN A 110 -9.43 -15.65 0.33
CA GLN A 110 -9.25 -14.37 -0.35
C GLN A 110 -7.76 -14.06 -0.42
N ARG A 111 -7.34 -13.29 -1.43
CA ARG A 111 -5.94 -12.94 -1.64
C ARG A 111 -5.77 -11.44 -1.77
N MET A 112 -4.75 -10.90 -1.13
CA MET A 112 -4.28 -9.54 -1.34
C MET A 112 -2.76 -9.53 -1.40
N SER A 113 -2.21 -8.56 -2.12
CA SER A 113 -0.77 -8.35 -2.18
C SER A 113 -0.41 -6.88 -2.01
N TRP A 114 0.73 -6.63 -1.39
CA TRP A 114 1.25 -5.28 -1.20
C TRP A 114 2.77 -5.27 -1.17
N THR A 115 3.32 -4.07 -1.34
CA THR A 115 4.76 -3.84 -1.20
C THR A 115 5.08 -3.13 0.10
N ASP A 116 6.33 -3.20 0.53
CA ASP A 116 6.81 -2.37 1.65
C ASP A 116 6.62 -0.87 1.38
N LEU A 117 6.69 -0.47 0.09
CA LEU A 117 6.37 0.90 -0.29
C LEU A 117 4.89 1.22 -0.09
N SER A 118 3.97 0.29 -0.38
CA SER A 118 2.54 0.45 -0.12
C SER A 118 2.29 0.71 1.38
N ILE A 119 2.92 -0.07 2.26
CA ILE A 119 2.83 0.12 3.73
C ILE A 119 3.30 1.52 4.13
N HIS A 120 4.46 1.96 3.61
CA HIS A 120 4.99 3.31 3.89
C HIS A 120 4.06 4.42 3.39
N LEU A 121 3.54 4.30 2.16
CA LEU A 121 2.62 5.27 1.56
C LEU A 121 1.35 5.45 2.40
N ILE A 122 0.77 4.36 2.88
CA ILE A 122 -0.42 4.41 3.72
C ILE A 122 -0.06 4.99 5.10
N LYS A 123 1.03 4.50 5.72
CA LYS A 123 1.40 4.89 7.09
C LYS A 123 1.80 6.35 7.20
N ALA A 124 2.64 6.84 6.30
CA ALA A 124 3.19 8.19 6.37
C ALA A 124 2.33 9.24 5.66
N HIS A 125 1.58 8.84 4.63
CA HIS A 125 0.88 9.77 3.75
C HIS A 125 -0.63 9.51 3.61
N GLY A 126 -1.16 8.42 4.18
CA GLY A 126 -2.56 8.02 3.99
C GLY A 126 -2.90 7.72 2.52
N PHE A 127 -1.91 7.45 1.69
CA PHE A 127 -2.08 7.35 0.24
C PHE A 127 -2.15 5.88 -0.19
N PHE A 128 -3.34 5.42 -0.54
CA PHE A 128 -3.58 4.06 -1.02
C PHE A 128 -3.37 3.89 -2.53
N GLN A 129 -2.76 4.90 -3.21
CA GLN A 129 -2.62 5.01 -4.66
C GLN A 129 -3.91 5.36 -5.41
N GLY A 130 -3.82 5.73 -6.68
CA GLY A 130 -4.99 6.02 -7.50
C GLY A 130 -5.67 4.77 -8.06
N LYS A 131 -6.97 4.87 -8.31
CA LYS A 131 -7.75 3.82 -9.01
C LYS A 131 -7.09 3.40 -10.32
N GLY A 132 -7.07 2.09 -10.57
CA GLY A 132 -6.40 1.49 -11.72
C GLY A 132 -4.87 1.39 -11.60
N SER A 133 -4.26 1.89 -10.51
CA SER A 133 -2.85 1.62 -10.25
C SER A 133 -2.65 0.15 -9.86
N PRO A 134 -1.59 -0.54 -10.33
CA PRO A 134 -1.39 -1.97 -10.05
C PRO A 134 -1.26 -2.33 -8.57
N TYR A 135 -0.89 -1.37 -7.71
CA TYR A 135 -0.73 -1.56 -6.28
C TYR A 135 -1.71 -0.73 -5.45
N ARG A 136 -2.84 -0.31 -6.06
CA ARG A 136 -3.98 0.27 -5.34
C ARG A 136 -4.54 -0.77 -4.38
N LEU A 137 -4.74 -0.36 -3.12
CA LEU A 137 -5.45 -1.14 -2.12
C LEU A 137 -6.72 -0.37 -1.76
N GLU A 138 -7.90 -0.98 -1.97
CA GLU A 138 -9.14 -0.33 -1.54
C GLU A 138 -9.24 -0.37 0.00
N PRO A 139 -9.43 0.77 0.69
CA PRO A 139 -9.26 0.85 2.15
C PRO A 139 -10.20 -0.05 2.94
N ASP A 140 -11.47 -0.10 2.54
CA ASP A 140 -12.52 -0.91 3.15
C ASP A 140 -12.35 -2.40 2.86
N GLU A 141 -12.00 -2.76 1.62
CA GLU A 141 -11.69 -4.14 1.25
C GLU A 141 -10.45 -4.65 2.01
N LEU A 142 -9.41 -3.84 2.13
CA LEU A 142 -8.19 -4.17 2.87
C LEU A 142 -8.49 -4.36 4.35
N ALA A 143 -9.29 -3.45 4.94
CA ALA A 143 -9.69 -3.57 6.34
C ALA A 143 -10.48 -4.85 6.60
N ALA A 144 -11.48 -5.14 5.78
CA ALA A 144 -12.22 -6.39 5.85
C ALA A 144 -11.27 -7.59 5.70
N PHE A 145 -10.39 -7.58 4.70
CA PHE A 145 -9.45 -8.68 4.48
C PHE A 145 -8.55 -8.98 5.69
N LEU A 146 -8.06 -7.94 6.37
CA LEU A 146 -7.13 -8.05 7.50
C LEU A 146 -7.80 -8.39 8.84
N PHE A 147 -9.06 -8.02 9.02
CA PHE A 147 -9.74 -8.06 10.33
C PHE A 147 -11.07 -8.82 10.32
N THR A 148 -11.41 -9.56 9.26
CA THR A 148 -12.57 -10.47 9.29
C THR A 148 -12.27 -11.65 10.22
N GLU A 149 -13.21 -11.94 11.13
CA GLU A 149 -13.21 -13.10 12.05
C GLU A 149 -13.63 -14.42 11.36
#